data_AF-A0A357AW86-F1
#
_entry.id   AF-A0A357AW86-F1
#
_cell.length_a   1.000
_cell.length_b   1.000
_cell.length_c   1.000
_cell.angle_alpha   90.00
_cell.angle_beta   90.00
_cell.angle_gamma   90.00
#
_symmetry.space_group_name_H-M   'P 1'
#
loop_
_entity.id
_entity.type
_entity.pdbx_description
1 polymer ?
#
loop_
_entity_poly.entity_id
_entity_poly.type
_entity_poly.pdbx_seq_one_letter_code
_entity_poly.pdbx_strand_id
1 'polypeptide(L)'
;MPARTASLPWSAARSLLLAALCLALLLALPAAAAPTTAVKRGLVVLVQFPDVSHDLRRDFVQQRFSGFLNTYVQEMSFGAVSLDVEVTPDWITLPEPVSSYRIPPQNLKVDKSRVARLIDDALSRVDPGLDLSAYDFIALMLGAKMQEYGMVGLCGYPGMLGWSSEGPFTTKSGRVVRSGVAIFTSQAHPGTLFHDVAHVLGGV
;
A
#
# COMPACT_ATOMS: atom_id res chain seq x y z
N MET A 1 49.35 31.00 -52.29
CA MET A 1 48.68 29.85 -51.65
C MET A 1 47.17 30.04 -51.77
N PRO A 2 46.41 29.19 -52.49
CA PRO A 2 44.95 29.27 -52.46
C PRO A 2 44.39 28.41 -51.31
N ALA A 3 43.41 28.95 -50.59
CA ALA A 3 42.69 28.26 -49.53
C ALA A 3 41.77 27.19 -50.14
N ARG A 4 41.95 25.92 -49.75
CA ARG A 4 41.01 24.85 -50.08
C ARG A 4 39.76 25.00 -49.21
N THR A 5 38.64 25.37 -49.82
CA THR A 5 37.32 25.21 -49.22
C THR A 5 36.93 23.74 -49.32
N ALA A 6 36.88 23.06 -48.17
CA ALA A 6 36.39 21.68 -48.09
C ALA A 6 34.86 21.71 -48.20
N SER A 7 34.32 21.29 -49.34
CA SER A 7 32.89 21.00 -49.48
C SER A 7 32.56 19.67 -48.80
N LEU A 8 31.57 19.69 -47.91
CA LEU A 8 31.06 18.48 -47.26
C LEU A 8 30.48 17.53 -48.32
N PRO A 9 30.80 16.23 -48.27
CA PRO A 9 30.27 15.26 -49.23
C PRO A 9 28.74 15.17 -49.11
N TRP A 10 28.05 15.05 -50.25
CA TRP A 10 26.58 15.04 -50.38
C TRP A 10 25.88 14.03 -49.43
N SER A 11 26.57 12.94 -49.10
CA SER A 11 26.10 11.94 -48.12
C SER A 11 25.96 12.49 -46.70
N ALA A 12 26.90 13.34 -46.25
CA ALA A 12 26.87 13.94 -44.93
C ALA A 12 25.72 14.95 -44.79
N ALA A 13 25.42 15.71 -45.85
CA ALA A 13 24.31 16.65 -45.88
C ALA A 13 22.94 15.94 -45.75
N ARG A 14 22.78 14.77 -46.38
CA ARG A 14 21.55 13.95 -46.25
C ARG A 14 21.38 13.38 -44.85
N SER A 15 22.45 12.89 -44.23
CA SER A 15 22.42 12.36 -42.86
C SER A 15 22.07 13.46 -41.85
N LEU A 16 22.56 14.68 -42.04
CA LEU A 16 22.21 15.83 -41.20
C LEU A 16 20.75 16.26 -41.36
N LEU A 17 20.23 16.25 -42.60
CA LEU A 17 18.82 16.54 -42.88
C LEU A 17 17.89 15.49 -42.26
N LEU A 18 18.23 14.20 -42.36
CA LEU A 18 17.47 13.12 -41.73
C LEU A 18 17.50 13.20 -40.21
N ALA A 19 18.67 13.50 -39.61
CA ALA A 19 18.79 13.68 -38.18
C ALA A 19 17.98 14.90 -37.68
N ALA A 20 18.02 16.02 -38.41
CA ALA A 20 17.23 17.21 -38.11
C ALA A 20 15.73 16.95 -38.26
N LEU A 21 15.32 16.18 -39.28
CA LEU A 21 13.92 15.81 -39.48
C LEU A 21 13.41 14.86 -38.39
N CYS A 22 14.22 13.87 -37.98
CA CYS A 22 13.88 12.99 -36.85
C CYS A 22 13.79 13.77 -35.54
N LEU A 23 14.70 14.71 -35.29
CA LEU A 23 14.66 15.58 -34.11
C LEU A 23 13.44 16.50 -34.12
N ALA A 24 13.10 17.07 -35.28
CA ALA A 24 11.89 17.88 -35.44
C ALA A 24 10.62 17.04 -35.23
N LEU A 25 10.58 15.78 -35.71
CA LEU A 25 9.47 14.87 -35.45
C LEU A 25 9.35 14.51 -33.96
N LEU A 26 10.48 14.24 -33.27
CA LEU A 26 10.53 13.96 -31.84
C LEU A 26 10.05 15.16 -31.00
N LEU A 27 10.37 16.38 -31.42
CA LEU A 27 9.95 17.62 -30.75
C LEU A 27 8.51 18.04 -31.10
N ALA A 28 7.97 17.57 -32.23
CA ALA A 28 6.60 17.81 -32.66
C ALA A 28 5.61 16.76 -32.13
N LEU A 29 6.07 15.73 -31.41
CA LEU A 29 5.18 14.84 -30.69
C LEU A 29 4.43 15.67 -29.63
N PRO A 30 3.08 15.65 -29.61
CA PRO A 30 2.35 16.28 -28.54
C PRO A 30 2.81 15.67 -27.23
N ALA A 31 3.13 16.52 -26.25
CA ALA A 31 3.38 16.06 -24.89
C ALA A 31 2.19 15.19 -24.49
N ALA A 32 2.44 13.91 -24.19
CA ALA A 32 1.41 13.06 -23.62
C ALA A 32 0.86 13.81 -22.40
N ALA A 33 -0.47 13.93 -22.31
CA ALA A 33 -1.10 14.48 -21.13
C ALA A 33 -0.50 13.77 -19.91
N ALA A 34 -0.01 14.53 -18.92
CA ALA A 34 0.50 13.93 -17.70
C ALA A 34 -0.57 12.95 -17.18
N PRO A 35 -0.21 11.69 -16.93
CA PRO A 35 -1.19 10.72 -16.45
C PRO A 35 -1.86 11.32 -15.20
N THR A 36 -3.19 11.32 -15.18
CA THR A 36 -3.91 11.76 -13.99
C THR A 36 -3.56 10.81 -12.86
N THR A 37 -2.91 11.31 -11.81
CA THR A 37 -2.55 10.50 -10.65
C THR A 37 -3.82 9.97 -10.00
N ALA A 38 -3.98 8.65 -9.98
CA ALA A 38 -5.06 7.99 -9.27
C ALA A 38 -4.77 8.04 -7.76
N VAL A 39 -5.71 8.59 -6.98
CA VAL A 39 -5.60 8.62 -5.52
C VAL A 39 -6.27 7.39 -4.94
N LYS A 40 -5.54 6.63 -4.13
CA LYS A 40 -6.03 5.46 -3.39
C LYS A 40 -6.20 5.79 -1.91
N ARG A 41 -7.41 5.57 -1.39
CA ARG A 41 -7.76 5.90 0.00
C ARG A 41 -7.39 4.75 0.93
N GLY A 42 -6.61 5.05 1.96
CA GLY A 42 -6.21 4.08 2.98
C GLY A 42 -6.76 4.42 4.35
N LEU A 43 -7.18 3.41 5.11
CA LEU A 43 -7.48 3.54 6.54
C LEU A 43 -6.50 2.71 7.35
N VAL A 44 -5.82 3.32 8.31
CA VAL A 44 -5.01 2.62 9.30
C VAL A 44 -5.74 2.65 10.64
N VAL A 45 -6.14 1.48 11.11
CA VAL A 45 -6.76 1.29 12.42
C VAL A 45 -5.67 0.94 13.43
N LEU A 46 -5.58 1.74 14.49
CA LEU A 46 -4.67 1.50 15.60
C LEU A 46 -5.30 0.50 16.57
N VAL A 47 -4.69 -0.67 16.73
CA VAL A 47 -5.27 -1.78 17.50
C VAL A 47 -4.35 -2.17 18.65
N GLN A 48 -4.88 -2.21 19.87
CA GLN A 48 -4.16 -2.67 21.07
C GLN A 48 -4.84 -3.88 21.71
N PHE A 49 -4.06 -4.62 22.50
CA PHE A 49 -4.53 -5.78 23.26
C PHE A 49 -4.59 -5.44 24.75
N PRO A 50 -5.50 -6.05 25.53
CA PRO A 50 -5.64 -5.76 26.95
C PRO A 50 -4.42 -6.20 27.78
N ASP A 51 -3.61 -7.14 27.28
CA ASP A 51 -2.46 -7.75 27.96
C ASP A 51 -1.10 -7.31 27.40
N VAL A 52 -1.07 -6.40 26.41
CA VAL A 52 0.17 -5.92 25.77
C VAL A 52 0.28 -4.42 25.91
N SER A 53 1.38 -3.95 26.50
CA SER A 53 1.73 -2.54 26.56
C SER A 53 2.64 -2.15 25.40
N HIS A 54 2.43 -0.97 24.82
CA HIS A 54 3.30 -0.41 23.79
C HIS A 54 3.43 1.10 23.93
N ASP A 55 4.48 1.64 23.32
CA ASP A 55 4.80 3.07 23.24
C ASP A 55 4.62 3.63 21.82
N LEU A 56 3.99 2.87 20.92
CA LEU A 56 3.76 3.28 19.54
C LEU A 56 2.89 4.54 19.47
N ARG A 57 3.45 5.61 18.91
CA ARG A 57 2.76 6.90 18.75
C ARG A 57 2.02 6.95 17.43
N ARG A 58 0.81 7.54 17.43
CA ARG A 58 0.00 7.74 16.22
C ARG A 58 0.77 8.45 15.11
N ASP A 59 1.50 9.51 15.42
CA ASP A 59 2.27 10.28 14.43
C ASP A 59 3.37 9.45 13.75
N PHE A 60 3.98 8.52 14.50
CA PHE A 60 4.95 7.59 13.92
C PHE A 60 4.28 6.65 12.92
N VAL A 61 3.08 6.15 13.23
CA VAL A 61 2.29 5.34 12.29
C VAL A 61 1.88 6.18 11.07
N GLN A 62 1.38 7.39 11.29
CA GLN A 62 1.01 8.33 10.21
C GLN A 62 2.17 8.57 9.24
N GLN A 63 3.38 8.84 9.76
CA GLN A 63 4.56 9.08 8.93
C GLN A 63 4.94 7.86 8.09
N ARG A 64 4.72 6.65 8.61
CA ARG A 64 5.03 5.41 7.89
C ARG A 64 4.08 5.15 6.73
N PHE A 65 2.80 5.50 6.87
CA PHE A 65 1.80 5.27 5.81
C PHE A 65 1.66 6.47 4.86
N SER A 66 1.37 7.67 5.37
CA SER A 66 1.13 8.84 4.51
C SER A 66 2.42 9.50 4.01
N GLY A 67 3.52 9.31 4.73
CA GLY A 67 4.85 9.74 4.31
C GLY A 67 5.53 8.67 3.47
N PHE A 68 6.19 7.72 4.15
CA PHE A 68 7.04 6.73 3.48
C PHE A 68 6.30 5.90 2.43
N LEU A 69 5.19 5.24 2.79
CA LEU A 69 4.51 4.32 1.88
C LEU A 69 3.93 5.06 0.67
N ASN A 70 3.33 6.24 0.88
CA ASN A 70 2.85 7.09 -0.21
C ASN A 70 3.98 7.50 -1.18
N THR A 71 5.12 7.97 -0.65
CA THR A 71 6.29 8.31 -1.48
C THR A 71 6.77 7.10 -2.27
N TYR A 72 6.90 5.94 -1.61
CA TYR A 72 7.34 4.73 -2.27
C TYR A 72 6.37 4.28 -3.38
N VAL A 73 5.05 4.35 -3.16
CA VAL A 73 4.04 4.04 -4.19
C VAL A 73 4.13 5.01 -5.38
N GLN A 74 4.30 6.31 -5.13
CA GLN A 74 4.47 7.28 -6.20
C GLN A 74 5.74 7.03 -7.01
N GLU A 75 6.85 6.69 -6.37
CA GLU A 75 8.10 6.35 -7.05
C GLU A 75 7.96 5.08 -7.91
N MET A 76 7.40 4.00 -7.35
CA MET A 76 7.27 2.73 -8.03
C MET A 76 6.22 2.72 -9.15
N SER A 77 5.21 3.60 -9.05
CA SER A 77 4.19 3.80 -10.09
C SER A 77 4.53 4.92 -11.08
N PHE A 78 5.73 5.51 -11.00
CA PHE A 78 6.13 6.68 -11.81
C PHE A 78 5.14 7.85 -11.75
N GLY A 79 4.53 8.07 -10.57
CA GLY A 79 3.56 9.13 -10.30
C GLY A 79 2.13 8.80 -10.75
N ALA A 80 1.86 7.59 -11.25
CA ALA A 80 0.52 7.19 -11.67
C ALA A 80 -0.44 6.97 -10.49
N VAL A 81 0.08 6.60 -9.31
CA VAL A 81 -0.72 6.34 -8.10
C VAL A 81 -0.17 7.14 -6.92
N SER A 82 -1.05 7.73 -6.12
CA SER A 82 -0.74 8.29 -4.80
C SER A 82 -1.69 7.74 -3.74
N LEU A 83 -1.29 7.82 -2.48
CA LEU A 83 -2.09 7.37 -1.34
C LEU A 83 -2.59 8.56 -0.53
N ASP A 84 -3.87 8.54 -0.19
CA ASP A 84 -4.49 9.39 0.83
C ASP A 84 -4.82 8.51 2.04
N VAL A 85 -3.98 8.55 3.07
CA VAL A 85 -4.08 7.63 4.21
C VAL A 85 -4.49 8.35 5.48
N GLU A 86 -5.61 7.90 6.05
CA GLU A 86 -6.13 8.30 7.35
C GLU A 86 -5.72 7.29 8.42
N VAL A 87 -5.28 7.78 9.58
CA VAL A 87 -5.05 6.94 10.78
C VAL A 87 -6.12 7.26 11.81
N THR A 88 -6.76 6.23 12.40
CA THR A 88 -7.76 6.45 13.46
C THR A 88 -7.19 7.30 14.60
N PRO A 89 -7.99 8.18 15.24
CA PRO A 89 -7.50 9.08 16.29
C PRO A 89 -7.06 8.30 17.53
N ASP A 90 -7.83 7.28 17.90
CA ASP A 90 -7.64 6.50 19.11
C ASP A 90 -7.24 5.05 18.80
N TRP A 91 -6.64 4.43 19.81
CA TRP A 91 -6.36 3.00 19.84
C TRP A 91 -7.61 2.23 20.26
N ILE A 92 -8.07 1.32 19.41
CA ILE A 92 -9.15 0.40 19.78
C ILE A 92 -8.56 -0.77 20.58
N THR A 93 -9.19 -1.08 21.71
CA THR A 93 -8.79 -2.24 22.52
C THR A 93 -9.61 -3.45 22.11
N LEU A 94 -8.92 -4.53 21.71
CA LEU A 94 -9.57 -5.80 21.42
C LEU A 94 -10.11 -6.46 22.71
N PRO A 95 -11.17 -7.28 22.61
CA PRO A 95 -11.81 -7.89 23.79
C PRO A 95 -10.99 -9.01 24.45
N GLU A 96 -10.01 -9.58 23.74
CA GLU A 96 -9.28 -10.78 24.16
C GLU A 96 -7.77 -10.51 24.16
N PRO A 97 -6.97 -11.29 24.92
CA PRO A 97 -5.52 -11.15 24.93
C PRO A 97 -4.88 -11.47 23.57
N VAL A 98 -3.66 -10.99 23.34
CA VAL A 98 -2.91 -11.20 22.08
C VAL A 98 -2.81 -12.69 21.70
N SER A 99 -2.70 -13.57 22.70
CA SER A 99 -2.61 -15.02 22.52
C SER A 99 -3.83 -15.64 21.80
N SER A 100 -5.01 -15.04 21.94
CA SER A 100 -6.25 -15.47 21.29
C SER A 100 -6.26 -15.19 19.79
N TYR A 101 -5.46 -14.22 19.33
CA TYR A 101 -5.34 -13.84 17.91
C TYR A 101 -4.03 -14.29 17.28
N ARG A 102 -3.07 -14.73 18.08
CA ARG A 102 -1.71 -15.09 17.67
C ARG A 102 -1.72 -16.02 16.47
N ILE A 103 -0.96 -15.64 15.44
CA ILE A 103 -0.76 -16.44 14.23
C ILE A 103 0.67 -16.98 14.23
N PRO A 104 0.88 -18.29 14.09
CA PRO A 104 2.23 -18.85 14.00
C PRO A 104 3.00 -18.28 12.81
N PRO A 105 4.31 -18.03 12.92
CA PRO A 105 5.14 -17.55 11.81
C PRO A 105 5.25 -18.54 10.64
N GLN A 106 4.86 -19.80 10.83
CA GLN A 106 4.81 -20.77 9.76
C GLN A 106 3.53 -20.57 8.93
N ASN A 107 3.67 -19.90 7.78
CA ASN A 107 2.58 -19.56 6.84
C ASN A 107 1.62 -20.73 6.51
N LEU A 108 2.08 -21.98 6.51
CA LEU A 108 1.25 -23.16 6.23
C LEU A 108 0.32 -23.57 7.40
N LYS A 109 0.45 -22.95 8.58
CA LYS A 109 -0.33 -23.26 9.78
C LYS A 109 -1.21 -22.09 10.25
N VAL A 110 -1.47 -21.13 9.35
CA VAL A 110 -2.32 -19.97 9.67
C VAL A 110 -3.75 -20.42 9.94
N ASP A 111 -4.21 -20.19 11.16
CA ASP A 111 -5.61 -20.37 11.53
C ASP A 111 -6.42 -19.17 11.03
N LYS A 112 -7.12 -19.37 9.90
CA LYS A 112 -7.93 -18.33 9.25
C LYS A 112 -9.03 -17.79 10.16
N SER A 113 -9.53 -18.59 11.10
CA SER A 113 -10.58 -18.15 12.03
C SER A 113 -10.08 -17.09 13.01
N ARG A 114 -8.79 -17.12 13.37
CA ARG A 114 -8.15 -16.10 14.21
C ARG A 114 -7.93 -14.80 13.45
N VAL A 115 -7.52 -14.88 12.19
CA VAL A 115 -7.36 -13.70 11.31
C VAL A 115 -8.71 -13.03 11.09
N ALA A 116 -9.73 -13.79 10.70
CA ALA A 116 -11.09 -13.26 10.51
C ALA A 116 -11.65 -12.64 11.80
N ARG A 117 -11.41 -13.26 12.95
CA ARG A 117 -11.82 -12.73 14.25
C ARG A 117 -11.10 -11.42 14.59
N LEU A 118 -9.79 -11.35 14.38
CA LEU A 118 -9.02 -10.12 14.61
C LEU A 118 -9.56 -8.96 13.74
N ILE A 119 -9.82 -9.22 12.46
CA ILE A 119 -10.39 -8.22 11.55
C ILE A 119 -11.80 -7.82 12.01
N ASP A 120 -12.64 -8.79 12.34
CA ASP A 120 -14.01 -8.56 12.81
C ASP A 120 -14.08 -7.73 14.09
N ASP A 121 -13.31 -8.11 15.12
CA ASP A 121 -13.31 -7.44 16.42
C ASP A 121 -12.72 -6.03 16.33
N ALA A 122 -11.69 -5.84 15.50
CA ALA A 122 -11.10 -4.54 15.24
C ALA A 122 -12.09 -3.61 14.51
N LEU A 123 -12.58 -4.05 13.35
CA LEU A 123 -13.43 -3.21 12.50
C LEU A 123 -14.82 -3.00 13.10
N SER A 124 -15.30 -3.87 13.99
CA SER A 124 -16.54 -3.61 14.74
C SER A 124 -16.41 -2.51 15.80
N ARG A 125 -15.19 -2.06 16.13
CA ARG A 125 -14.90 -1.04 17.17
C ARG A 125 -14.46 0.31 16.62
N VAL A 126 -14.12 0.38 15.33
CA VAL A 126 -13.89 1.66 14.64
C VAL A 126 -15.19 2.46 14.64
N ASP A 127 -15.10 3.80 14.64
CA ASP A 127 -16.24 4.73 14.59
C ASP A 127 -17.36 4.19 13.66
N PRO A 128 -18.60 4.03 14.18
CA PRO A 128 -19.73 3.54 13.40
C PRO A 128 -20.12 4.49 12.25
N GLY A 129 -19.76 5.78 12.31
CA GLY A 129 -19.97 6.74 11.23
C GLY A 129 -19.02 6.57 10.05
N LEU A 130 -17.96 5.77 10.18
CA LEU A 130 -16.97 5.57 9.13
C LEU A 130 -17.45 4.56 8.09
N ASP A 131 -17.56 4.98 6.83
CA ASP A 131 -17.82 4.07 5.71
C ASP A 131 -16.55 3.32 5.32
N LEU A 132 -16.40 2.09 5.83
CA LEU A 132 -15.25 1.22 5.51
C LEU A 132 -15.19 0.83 4.03
N SER A 133 -16.30 0.91 3.30
CA SER A 133 -16.36 0.54 1.89
C SER A 133 -15.77 1.62 0.97
N ALA A 134 -15.49 2.81 1.51
CA ALA A 134 -14.93 3.95 0.79
C ALA A 134 -13.39 3.97 0.76
N TYR A 135 -12.73 2.98 1.37
CA TYR A 135 -11.28 2.83 1.36
C TYR A 135 -10.85 1.75 0.37
N ASP A 136 -9.78 2.02 -0.39
CA ASP A 136 -9.14 1.08 -1.30
C ASP A 136 -8.26 0.05 -0.57
N PHE A 137 -7.85 0.35 0.66
CA PHE A 137 -7.21 -0.61 1.56
C PHE A 137 -7.44 -0.24 3.03
N ILE A 138 -7.43 -1.26 3.89
CA ILE A 138 -7.42 -1.08 5.34
C ILE A 138 -6.17 -1.75 5.91
N ALA A 139 -5.49 -1.11 6.85
CA ALA A 139 -4.37 -1.66 7.59
C ALA A 139 -4.68 -1.68 9.09
N LEU A 140 -4.50 -2.83 9.73
CA LEU A 140 -4.55 -2.97 11.18
C LEU A 140 -3.13 -2.85 11.71
N MET A 141 -2.81 -1.74 12.37
CA MET A 141 -1.52 -1.52 13.01
C MET A 141 -1.62 -1.96 14.48
N LEU A 142 -1.06 -3.13 14.77
CA LEU A 142 -1.08 -3.74 16.08
C LEU A 142 -0.01 -3.12 16.98
N GLY A 143 -0.43 -2.70 18.16
CA GLY A 143 0.40 -2.32 19.31
C GLY A 143 1.07 -3.53 19.97
N ALA A 144 1.47 -4.52 19.16
CA ALA A 144 2.18 -5.72 19.58
C ALA A 144 3.44 -5.91 18.73
N LYS A 145 4.39 -6.66 19.26
CA LYS A 145 5.64 -7.09 18.62
C LYS A 145 5.46 -8.47 17.99
N MET A 146 6.39 -8.84 17.11
CA MET A 146 6.39 -10.16 16.48
C MET A 146 6.45 -11.29 17.52
N GLN A 147 7.18 -11.12 18.63
CA GLN A 147 7.29 -12.15 19.66
C GLN A 147 5.94 -12.41 20.37
N GLU A 148 5.10 -11.40 20.46
CA GLU A 148 3.77 -11.45 21.10
C GLU A 148 2.72 -12.00 20.13
N TYR A 149 2.63 -11.41 18.92
CA TYR A 149 1.60 -11.77 17.92
C TYR A 149 1.96 -12.95 17.00
N GLY A 150 3.25 -13.20 16.79
CA GLY A 150 3.79 -14.33 16.02
C GLY A 150 4.19 -14.01 14.58
N MET A 151 3.51 -13.09 13.89
CA MET A 151 3.87 -12.64 12.53
C MET A 151 4.16 -11.15 12.49
N VAL A 152 5.01 -10.72 11.56
CA VAL A 152 5.37 -9.30 11.43
C VAL A 152 4.36 -8.51 10.59
N GLY A 153 3.89 -9.12 9.51
CA GLY A 153 2.93 -8.59 8.53
C GLY A 153 2.14 -9.75 7.91
N LEU A 154 0.90 -9.47 7.52
CA LEU A 154 0.01 -10.40 6.85
C LEU A 154 -0.97 -9.63 5.98
N CYS A 155 -1.02 -9.93 4.68
CA CYS A 155 -2.23 -9.68 3.90
C CYS A 155 -3.36 -10.56 4.46
N GLY A 156 -4.20 -9.96 5.30
CA GLY A 156 -5.25 -10.63 6.06
C GLY A 156 -6.46 -10.93 5.19
N TYR A 157 -6.85 -10.05 4.27
CA TYR A 157 -7.99 -10.25 3.39
C TYR A 157 -7.79 -9.50 2.05
N PRO A 158 -8.23 -10.04 0.89
CA PRO A 158 -8.34 -11.47 0.64
C PRO A 158 -6.95 -12.07 0.80
N GLY A 159 -6.77 -12.96 1.78
CA GLY A 159 -5.43 -13.27 2.26
C GLY A 159 -4.51 -13.88 1.21
N MET A 160 -3.19 -13.67 1.35
CA MET A 160 -2.20 -14.47 0.64
C MET A 160 -2.34 -15.93 1.12
N LEU A 161 -2.23 -16.93 0.23
CA LEU A 161 -2.40 -18.38 0.49
C LEU A 161 -3.81 -18.96 0.24
N GLY A 162 -4.45 -18.58 -0.87
CA GLY A 162 -5.67 -19.25 -1.37
C GLY A 162 -6.91 -18.97 -0.54
N TRP A 163 -6.94 -17.86 0.18
CA TRP A 163 -8.17 -17.31 0.74
C TRP A 163 -8.83 -16.44 -0.33
N SER A 164 -9.47 -17.09 -1.32
CA SER A 164 -10.47 -16.40 -2.14
C SER A 164 -11.76 -16.34 -1.34
N SER A 165 -12.13 -15.16 -0.90
CA SER A 165 -13.53 -14.85 -0.63
C SER A 165 -14.17 -14.47 -1.96
N GLU A 166 -15.31 -15.07 -2.30
CA GLU A 166 -16.06 -14.74 -3.51
C GLU A 166 -16.72 -13.34 -3.47
N GLY A 167 -16.46 -12.54 -2.42
CA GLY A 167 -17.05 -11.22 -2.25
C GLY A 167 -16.40 -10.35 -1.17
N PRO A 168 -17.02 -9.21 -0.81
CA PRO A 168 -16.56 -8.31 0.26
C PRO A 168 -16.53 -8.95 1.65
N PHE A 169 -15.62 -8.52 2.53
CA PHE A 169 -15.63 -8.95 3.94
C PHE A 169 -16.74 -8.19 4.66
N THR A 170 -17.58 -8.89 5.41
CA THR A 170 -18.62 -8.25 6.24
C THR A 170 -18.37 -8.63 7.69
N THR A 171 -18.19 -7.64 8.56
CA THR A 171 -18.08 -7.87 10.00
C THR A 171 -19.40 -8.45 10.53
N LYS A 172 -19.37 -9.11 11.69
CA LYS A 172 -20.58 -9.55 12.39
C LYS A 172 -21.50 -8.38 12.78
N SER A 173 -20.94 -7.18 12.91
CA SER A 173 -21.68 -5.92 13.10
C SER A 173 -22.33 -5.39 11.81
N GLY A 174 -22.16 -6.06 10.66
CA GLY A 174 -22.78 -5.70 9.38
C GLY A 174 -21.98 -4.68 8.56
N ARG A 175 -20.74 -4.38 8.94
CA ARG A 175 -19.91 -3.40 8.23
C ARG A 175 -19.21 -4.05 7.05
N VAL A 176 -19.33 -3.43 5.88
CA VAL A 176 -18.80 -3.96 4.63
C VAL A 176 -17.42 -3.37 4.33
N VAL A 177 -16.45 -4.23 4.10
CA VAL A 177 -15.13 -3.91 3.56
C VAL A 177 -15.06 -4.44 2.14
N ARG A 178 -15.04 -3.53 1.16
CA ARG A 178 -14.94 -3.89 -0.27
C ARG A 178 -13.52 -4.19 -0.72
N SER A 179 -12.54 -3.60 -0.04
CA SER A 179 -11.12 -3.78 -0.28
C SER A 179 -10.54 -4.95 0.52
N GLY A 180 -9.22 -5.09 0.45
CA GLY A 180 -8.47 -5.93 1.37
C GLY A 180 -8.12 -5.27 2.70
N VAL A 181 -7.67 -6.10 3.63
CA VAL A 181 -7.19 -5.75 4.97
C VAL A 181 -5.80 -6.35 5.15
N ALA A 182 -4.80 -5.51 5.46
CA ALA A 182 -3.47 -5.95 5.87
C ALA A 182 -3.31 -5.79 7.39
N ILE A 183 -2.51 -6.65 8.02
CA ILE A 183 -2.26 -6.66 9.47
C ILE A 183 -0.77 -6.54 9.70
N PHE A 184 -0.36 -5.60 10.54
CA PHE A 184 1.04 -5.31 10.83
C PHE A 184 1.28 -5.24 12.32
N THR A 185 2.40 -5.78 12.76
CA THR A 185 2.94 -5.45 14.09
C THR A 185 3.67 -4.12 14.06
N SER A 186 3.86 -3.53 15.24
CA SER A 186 4.67 -2.31 15.44
C SER A 186 6.05 -2.37 14.78
N GLN A 187 6.63 -3.57 14.66
CA GLN A 187 7.96 -3.84 14.10
C GLN A 187 8.00 -4.08 12.60
N ALA A 188 6.86 -4.02 11.89
CA ALA A 188 6.85 -4.21 10.44
C ALA A 188 7.86 -3.28 9.76
N HIS A 189 8.66 -3.79 8.82
CA HIS A 189 9.54 -2.92 8.05
C HIS A 189 8.70 -2.14 7.02
N PRO A 190 9.07 -0.91 6.62
CA PRO A 190 8.32 -0.18 5.60
C PRO A 190 8.15 -0.95 4.27
N GLY A 191 9.14 -1.76 3.90
CA GLY A 191 9.01 -2.69 2.75
C GLY A 191 7.93 -3.76 2.95
N THR A 192 7.70 -4.24 4.18
CA THR A 192 6.58 -5.13 4.51
C THR A 192 5.24 -4.42 4.39
N LEU A 193 5.15 -3.15 4.81
CA LEU A 193 3.95 -2.35 4.62
C LEU A 193 3.59 -2.25 3.15
N PHE A 194 4.57 -1.92 2.30
CA PHE A 194 4.36 -1.87 0.86
C PHE A 194 3.94 -3.22 0.29
N HIS A 195 4.66 -4.29 0.61
CA HIS A 195 4.39 -5.63 0.12
C HIS A 195 2.92 -6.04 0.34
N ASP A 196 2.44 -5.99 1.58
CA ASP A 196 1.08 -6.42 1.91
C ASP A 196 0.00 -5.44 1.39
N VAL A 197 0.27 -4.13 1.39
CA VAL A 197 -0.67 -3.14 0.82
C VAL A 197 -0.77 -3.29 -0.69
N ALA A 198 0.33 -3.54 -1.40
CA ALA A 198 0.32 -3.80 -2.84
C ALA A 198 -0.48 -5.07 -3.18
N HIS A 199 -0.41 -6.10 -2.34
CA HIS A 199 -1.28 -7.27 -2.47
C HIS A 199 -2.76 -6.91 -2.33
N VAL A 200 -3.11 -6.06 -1.35
CA VAL A 200 -4.49 -5.59 -1.16
C VAL A 200 -4.99 -4.75 -2.34
N LEU A 201 -4.14 -3.88 -2.88
CA LEU A 201 -4.48 -3.00 -4.01
C LEU A 201 -4.54 -3.75 -5.36
N GLY A 202 -3.99 -4.96 -5.44
CA GLY A 202 -3.87 -5.71 -6.70
C GLY A 202 -2.73 -5.24 -7.60
N GLY A 203 -1.70 -4.60 -7.01
CA GLY A 203 -0.63 -3.88 -7.72
C GLY A 203 -0.75 -2.37 -7.56
N VAL A 204 0.32 -1.65 -7.94
CA VAL A 204 0.38 -0.18 -8.03
C VAL A 204 1.09 0.23 -9.30
#